data_AF-A0A0D7WV83-F1
#
_entry.id   AF-A0A0D7WV83-F1
#
_cell.length_a   1.000
_cell.length_b   1.000
_cell.length_c   1.000
_cell.angle_alpha   90.00
_cell.angle_beta   90.00
_cell.angle_gamma   90.00
#
_symmetry.space_group_name_H-M   'P 1'
#
loop_
_entity.id
_entity.type
_entity.pdbx_description
1 polymer ?
#
loop_
_entity_poly.entity_id
_entity_poly.type
_entity_poly.pdbx_seq_one_letter_code
_entity_poly.pdbx_strand_id
1 'polypeptide(L)'
;MYQEYSMNREKSLELFQECKKLIMIKECYANIFYVVVHKKRMFTSGEWKIAYGYVRIFSDGFYMARHCFIVNSQGEAIDPTWFASEEEHERSEDNYKSYISFKIFDSIEEYVNLILENDNLPDLLKPLWSYDLQLEEQWAKKEGMLLIR
;
A
#
# COMPACT_ATOMS: atom_id res chain seq x y z
N MET A 1 -12.25 -10.60 1.22
CA MET A 1 -13.00 -9.72 0.31
C MET A 1 -12.05 -8.61 -0.06
N TYR A 2 -11.84 -8.38 -1.36
CA TYR A 2 -10.96 -7.31 -1.82
C TYR A 2 -11.73 -5.99 -1.89
N GLN A 3 -11.01 -4.88 -1.83
CA GLN A 3 -11.60 -3.55 -1.92
C GLN A 3 -10.70 -2.67 -2.78
N GLU A 4 -11.32 -1.86 -3.63
CA GLU A 4 -10.63 -0.87 -4.45
C GLU A 4 -10.59 0.48 -3.74
N TYR A 5 -9.51 1.23 -3.98
CA TYR A 5 -9.27 2.53 -3.37
C TYR A 5 -8.72 3.52 -4.39
N SER A 6 -9.11 4.78 -4.22
CA SER A 6 -8.58 5.92 -4.95
C SER A 6 -7.48 6.59 -4.15
N MET A 7 -6.39 6.98 -4.81
CA MET A 7 -5.30 7.66 -4.13
C MET A 7 -5.72 9.04 -3.60
N ASN A 8 -5.57 9.27 -2.31
CA ASN A 8 -5.57 10.60 -1.71
C ASN A 8 -4.18 11.22 -1.88
N ARG A 9 -4.00 11.93 -3.01
CA ARG A 9 -2.71 12.51 -3.42
C ARG A 9 -2.19 13.54 -2.43
N GLU A 10 -3.07 14.43 -1.95
CA GLU A 10 -2.70 15.50 -1.02
C GLU A 10 -2.13 14.92 0.27
N LYS A 11 -2.83 13.98 0.89
CA LYS A 11 -2.40 13.34 2.13
C LYS A 11 -1.16 12.47 1.94
N SER A 12 -1.04 11.81 0.79
CA SER A 12 0.15 11.04 0.42
C SER A 12 1.38 11.94 0.30
N LEU A 13 1.24 13.12 -0.31
CA LEU A 13 2.32 14.10 -0.44
C LEU A 13 2.68 14.73 0.90
N GLU A 14 1.69 15.11 1.71
CA GLU A 14 1.89 15.61 3.07
C GLU A 14 2.73 14.62 3.88
N LEU A 15 2.29 13.36 3.92
CA LEU A 15 2.96 12.30 4.68
C LEU A 15 4.36 12.01 4.15
N PHE A 16 4.55 12.06 2.84
CA PHE A 16 5.88 11.97 2.22
C PHE A 16 6.80 13.11 2.68
N GLN A 17 6.36 14.37 2.63
CA GLN A 17 7.20 15.51 3.03
C GLN A 17 7.59 15.44 4.50
N GLU A 18 6.65 15.05 5.37
CA GLU A 18 6.91 14.88 6.80
C GLU A 18 7.88 13.72 7.09
N CYS A 19 7.78 12.63 6.33
CA CYS A 19 8.59 11.43 6.53
C CYS A 19 9.75 11.31 5.53
N LYS A 20 10.07 12.36 4.76
CA LYS A 20 10.97 12.30 3.59
C LYS A 20 12.34 11.70 3.90
N LYS A 21 12.85 11.92 5.11
CA LYS A 21 14.15 11.40 5.57
C LYS A 21 14.15 9.89 5.86
N LEU A 22 12.97 9.28 5.98
CA LEU A 22 12.77 7.86 6.26
C LEU A 22 12.38 7.05 5.02
N ILE A 23 11.96 7.75 3.95
CA ILE A 23 11.44 7.12 2.73
C ILE A 23 12.59 6.93 1.74
N MET A 24 12.78 5.68 1.30
CA MET A 24 13.79 5.30 0.32
C MET A 24 13.15 4.76 -0.96
N ILE A 25 13.79 5.04 -2.09
CA ILE A 25 13.38 4.52 -3.41
C ILE A 25 13.42 2.99 -3.39
N LYS A 26 12.39 2.35 -3.97
CA LYS A 26 12.23 0.88 -4.07
C LYS A 26 12.07 0.14 -2.73
N GLU A 27 11.82 0.84 -1.63
CA GLU A 27 11.58 0.23 -0.31
C GLU A 27 10.14 0.38 0.17
N CYS A 28 9.13 0.16 -0.69
CA CYS A 28 7.73 0.46 -0.38
C CYS A 28 7.22 -0.13 0.94
N TYR A 29 7.53 -1.39 1.22
CA TYR A 29 7.11 -2.04 2.46
C TYR A 29 7.77 -1.42 3.70
N ALA A 30 9.07 -1.15 3.64
CA ALA A 30 9.80 -0.53 4.74
C ALA A 30 9.37 0.93 4.95
N ASN A 31 9.13 1.67 3.86
CA ASN A 31 8.64 3.04 3.91
C ASN A 31 7.32 3.14 4.69
N ILE A 32 6.34 2.27 4.38
CA ILE A 32 5.08 2.26 5.14
C ILE A 32 5.31 1.88 6.59
N PHE A 33 6.16 0.89 6.88
CA PHE A 33 6.52 0.56 8.26
C PHE A 33 7.09 1.77 9.02
N TYR A 34 8.06 2.50 8.44
CA TYR A 34 8.64 3.67 9.08
C TYR A 34 7.64 4.82 9.26
N VAL A 35 6.77 5.03 8.27
CA VAL A 35 5.66 5.99 8.37
C VAL A 35 4.74 5.62 9.52
N VAL A 36 4.36 4.35 9.67
CA VAL A 36 3.51 3.85 10.76
C VAL A 36 4.16 4.10 12.13
N VAL A 37 5.45 3.78 12.27
CA VAL A 37 6.19 4.01 13.51
C VAL A 37 6.27 5.52 13.83
N HIS A 38 6.58 6.35 12.83
CA HIS A 38 6.72 7.79 13.02
C HIS A 38 5.38 8.49 13.30
N LYS A 39 4.28 8.02 12.68
CA LYS A 39 2.94 8.60 12.75
C LYS A 39 1.95 7.73 13.50
N LYS A 40 2.40 7.01 14.54
CA LYS A 40 1.59 6.07 15.34
C LYS A 40 0.20 6.60 15.70
N ARG A 41 0.08 7.89 16.05
CA ARG A 41 -1.21 8.53 16.42
C ARG A 41 -2.28 8.45 15.33
N MET A 42 -1.87 8.53 14.05
CA MET A 42 -2.77 8.45 12.89
C MET A 42 -3.48 7.10 12.82
N PHE A 43 -2.82 6.04 13.27
CA PHE A 43 -3.33 4.67 13.22
C PHE A 43 -4.04 4.26 14.52
N THR A 44 -3.75 4.92 15.64
CA THR A 44 -4.45 4.65 16.92
C THR A 44 -5.90 5.14 16.94
N SER A 45 -6.29 6.09 16.08
CA SER A 45 -7.69 6.53 15.98
C SER A 45 -8.59 5.48 15.31
N GLY A 46 -8.00 4.51 14.58
CA GLY A 46 -8.72 3.52 13.79
C GLY A 46 -9.25 4.03 12.45
N GLU A 47 -9.08 5.33 12.14
CA GLU A 47 -9.50 5.94 10.88
C GLU A 47 -8.66 5.44 9.71
N TRP A 48 -7.34 5.36 9.92
CA TRP A 48 -6.39 4.91 8.92
C TRP A 48 -5.82 3.55 9.31
N LYS A 49 -5.85 2.61 8.36
CA LYS A 49 -5.41 1.22 8.52
C LYS A 49 -4.33 0.89 7.51
N ILE A 50 -3.52 -0.10 7.82
CA ILE A 50 -2.47 -0.59 6.92
C ILE A 50 -3.07 -1.68 6.05
N ALA A 51 -2.80 -1.61 4.75
CA ALA A 51 -3.30 -2.57 3.77
C ALA A 51 -2.16 -3.14 2.91
N TYR A 52 -2.31 -4.41 2.57
CA TYR A 52 -1.50 -5.10 1.57
C TYR A 52 -2.38 -5.46 0.40
N GLY A 53 -1.81 -5.31 -0.78
CA GLY A 53 -2.57 -5.34 -2.00
C GLY A 53 -1.71 -5.12 -3.22
N TYR A 54 -2.31 -4.51 -4.22
CA TYR A 54 -1.65 -4.14 -5.46
C TYR A 54 -1.97 -2.71 -5.87
N VAL A 55 -1.01 -2.10 -6.55
CA VAL A 55 -1.17 -0.81 -7.21
C VAL A 55 -0.92 -0.95 -8.70
N ARG A 56 -1.72 -0.24 -9.50
CA ARG A 56 -1.54 -0.22 -10.95
C ARG A 56 -0.19 0.42 -11.32
N ILE A 57 0.58 -0.22 -12.20
CA ILE A 57 1.89 0.27 -12.64
C ILE A 57 1.74 1.38 -13.69
N PHE A 58 0.92 1.14 -14.71
CA PHE A 58 0.60 2.06 -15.80
C PHE A 58 -0.91 2.28 -15.84
N SER A 59 -1.39 3.51 -15.98
CA SER A 59 -2.82 3.85 -15.91
C SER A 59 -3.70 3.08 -16.89
N ASP A 60 -3.21 2.86 -18.11
CA ASP A 60 -3.84 2.08 -19.17
C ASP A 60 -3.39 0.60 -19.22
N GLY A 61 -2.49 0.20 -18.33
CA GLY A 61 -1.91 -1.13 -18.28
C GLY A 61 -2.71 -2.14 -17.46
N PHE A 62 -2.48 -3.42 -17.73
CA PHE A 62 -3.00 -4.57 -16.97
C PHE A 62 -2.04 -5.06 -15.88
N TYR A 63 -0.89 -4.42 -15.73
CA TYR A 63 0.11 -4.79 -14.72
C TYR A 63 -0.15 -4.10 -13.38
N MET A 64 -0.16 -4.92 -12.34
CA MET A 64 -0.37 -4.53 -10.96
C MET A 64 0.85 -4.97 -10.14
N ALA A 65 1.47 -4.07 -9.38
CA ALA A 65 2.60 -4.40 -8.50
C ALA A 65 2.12 -4.60 -7.07
N ARG A 66 2.59 -5.65 -6.40
CA ARG A 66 2.30 -5.90 -4.99
C ARG A 66 2.88 -4.76 -4.16
N HIS A 67 2.07 -4.26 -3.24
CA HIS A 67 2.36 -3.02 -2.53
C HIS A 67 1.75 -3.01 -1.13
N CYS A 68 2.33 -2.20 -0.26
CA CYS A 68 1.78 -1.84 1.04
C CYS A 68 1.40 -0.37 1.02
N PHE A 69 0.22 -0.04 1.54
CA PHE A 69 -0.33 1.32 1.53
C PHE A 69 -1.27 1.49 2.72
N ILE A 70 -1.73 2.71 2.95
CA ILE A 70 -2.61 3.07 4.06
C ILE A 70 -4.01 3.34 3.50
N VAL A 71 -5.07 2.92 4.16
CA VAL A 71 -6.46 3.07 3.69
C VAL A 71 -7.39 3.54 4.79
N ASN A 72 -8.55 4.07 4.40
CA ASN A 72 -9.63 4.39 5.32
C ASN A 72 -10.98 3.78 4.89
N SER A 73 -12.01 3.98 5.70
CA SER A 73 -13.38 3.50 5.43
C SER A 73 -14.07 4.20 4.25
N GLN A 74 -13.54 5.34 3.81
CA GLN A 74 -14.08 6.17 2.74
C GLN A 74 -13.62 5.71 1.36
N GLY A 75 -12.79 4.66 1.27
CA GLY A 75 -12.27 4.16 0.00
C GLY A 75 -11.06 4.95 -0.51
N GLU A 76 -10.36 5.65 0.38
CA GLU A 76 -9.13 6.36 0.04
C GLU A 76 -7.89 5.53 0.37
N ALA A 77 -6.87 5.65 -0.47
CA ALA A 77 -5.53 5.11 -0.24
C ALA A 77 -4.50 6.24 -0.11
N ILE A 78 -3.62 6.12 0.87
CA ILE A 78 -2.44 6.98 1.04
C ILE A 78 -1.21 6.13 0.75
N ASP A 79 -0.38 6.63 -0.17
CA ASP A 79 0.90 6.03 -0.52
C ASP A 79 1.99 7.11 -0.61
N PRO A 80 2.74 7.35 0.49
CA PRO A 80 3.83 8.30 0.47
C PRO A 80 5.04 7.79 -0.33
N THR A 81 5.14 6.48 -0.63
CA THR A 81 6.25 5.92 -1.41
C THR A 81 6.19 6.36 -2.87
N TRP A 82 4.99 6.64 -3.39
CA TRP A 82 4.78 7.21 -4.73
C TRP A 82 5.63 8.46 -5.00
N PHE A 83 5.93 9.22 -3.96
CA PHE A 83 6.69 10.45 -4.07
C PHE A 83 8.20 10.25 -3.86
N ALA A 84 8.68 9.03 -3.67
CA ALA A 84 10.08 8.75 -3.44
C ALA A 84 10.95 8.97 -4.70
N SER A 85 10.39 8.82 -5.90
CA SER A 85 11.10 9.04 -7.17
C SER A 85 10.77 10.40 -7.79
N GLU A 86 11.81 11.12 -8.23
CA GLU A 86 11.68 12.44 -8.87
C GLU A 86 10.80 12.40 -10.14
N GLU A 87 10.85 11.32 -10.92
CA GLU A 87 10.01 11.13 -12.11
C GLU A 87 8.50 11.05 -11.81
N GLU A 88 8.10 10.67 -10.60
CA GLU A 88 6.70 10.52 -10.22
C GLU A 88 6.09 11.82 -9.65
N HIS A 89 6.93 12.81 -9.30
CA HIS A 89 6.49 14.15 -8.94
C HIS A 89 5.96 14.95 -10.14
N GLU A 90 6.46 14.67 -11.35
CA GLU A 90 6.14 15.42 -12.58
C GLU A 90 4.98 14.81 -13.39
N ARG A 91 4.51 13.60 -13.05
CA ARG A 91 3.37 12.96 -13.73
C ARG A 91 2.07 13.64 -13.30
N SER A 92 1.29 14.06 -14.31
CA SER A 92 0.06 14.85 -14.20
C SER A 92 -1.05 14.20 -13.37
N GLU A 93 -1.98 15.04 -12.89
CA GLU A 93 -3.14 14.71 -12.05
C GLU A 93 -4.08 13.63 -12.63
N ASP A 94 -3.95 13.29 -13.91
CA ASP A 94 -4.85 12.38 -14.64
C ASP A 94 -4.50 10.88 -14.50
N ASN A 95 -3.38 10.52 -13.88
CA ASN A 95 -2.99 9.12 -13.66
C ASN A 95 -3.48 8.62 -12.30
N TYR A 96 -4.79 8.49 -12.13
CA TYR A 96 -5.38 7.90 -10.93
C TYR A 96 -4.96 6.43 -10.81
N LYS A 97 -3.96 6.16 -9.96
CA LYS A 97 -3.58 4.81 -9.62
C LYS A 97 -4.71 4.18 -8.80
N SER A 98 -5.25 3.09 -9.33
CA SER A 98 -6.15 2.21 -8.61
C SER A 98 -5.32 1.31 -7.68
N TYR A 99 -5.73 1.27 -6.42
CA TYR A 99 -5.21 0.38 -5.41
C TYR A 99 -6.26 -0.67 -5.10
N ILE A 100 -5.84 -1.90 -4.87
CA ILE A 100 -6.72 -2.98 -4.46
C ILE A 100 -6.11 -3.72 -3.27
N SER A 101 -6.84 -3.88 -2.17
CA SER A 101 -6.35 -4.61 -1.00
C SER A 101 -6.82 -6.06 -1.01
N PHE A 102 -5.98 -6.96 -0.49
CA PHE A 102 -6.36 -8.32 -0.11
C PHE A 102 -6.28 -8.55 1.40
N LYS A 103 -5.53 -7.72 2.13
CA LYS A 103 -5.43 -7.73 3.60
C LYS A 103 -5.44 -6.31 4.11
N ILE A 104 -6.27 -6.07 5.12
CA ILE A 104 -6.27 -4.85 5.93
C ILE A 104 -6.06 -5.29 7.37
N PHE A 105 -5.19 -4.58 8.08
CA PHE A 105 -4.93 -4.82 9.50
C PHE A 105 -5.88 -4.00 10.36
N ASP A 106 -6.50 -4.64 11.34
CA ASP A 106 -7.46 -3.97 12.23
C ASP A 106 -6.76 -3.16 13.31
N SER A 107 -5.51 -3.48 13.61
CA SER A 107 -4.68 -2.73 14.55
C SER A 107 -3.21 -2.71 14.13
N ILE A 108 -2.47 -1.72 14.63
CA ILE A 108 -1.01 -1.67 14.50
C ILE A 108 -0.37 -2.90 15.16
N GLU A 109 -0.95 -3.40 16.25
CA GLU A 109 -0.42 -4.53 17.02
C GLU A 109 -0.49 -5.83 16.20
N GLU A 110 -1.60 -6.08 15.52
CA GLU A 110 -1.72 -7.19 14.56
C GLU A 110 -0.65 -7.11 13.47
N TYR A 111 -0.46 -5.91 12.88
CA TYR A 111 0.54 -5.68 11.84
C TYR A 111 1.97 -5.92 12.33
N VAL A 112 2.33 -5.33 13.48
CA VAL A 112 3.68 -5.45 14.05
C VAL A 112 3.97 -6.89 14.46
N ASN A 113 3.02 -7.58 15.08
CA ASN A 113 3.20 -8.98 15.47
C ASN A 113 3.48 -9.86 14.25
N LEU A 114 2.75 -9.66 13.14
CA LEU A 114 2.98 -10.43 11.93
C LEU A 114 4.36 -10.13 11.28
N ILE A 115 4.87 -8.92 11.42
CA ILE A 115 6.26 -8.59 11.01
C ILE A 115 7.28 -9.31 11.88
N LEU A 116 7.09 -9.32 13.21
CA LEU A 116 7.97 -10.03 14.13
C LEU A 116 8.02 -11.54 13.82
N GLU A 117 6.88 -12.12 13.46
CA GLU A 117 6.76 -13.52 13.03
C GLU A 117 7.34 -13.78 11.62
N ASN A 118 7.51 -12.75 10.80
CA ASN A 118 8.07 -12.82 9.45
C ASN A 118 9.54 -12.35 9.41
N ASP A 119 10.37 -12.82 10.34
CA ASP A 119 11.81 -12.49 10.40
C ASP A 119 12.11 -10.98 10.46
N ASN A 120 11.18 -10.17 10.97
CA ASN A 120 11.23 -8.70 10.97
C ASN A 120 11.18 -8.07 9.56
N LEU A 121 10.71 -8.80 8.54
CA LEU A 121 10.56 -8.30 7.18
C LEU A 121 9.15 -7.74 6.95
N PRO A 122 9.00 -6.44 6.60
CA PRO A 122 7.69 -5.84 6.34
C PRO A 122 7.11 -6.22 4.98
N ASP A 123 7.78 -7.00 4.13
CA ASP A 123 7.16 -7.44 2.87
C ASP A 123 5.93 -8.34 3.10
N LEU A 124 5.90 -9.05 4.23
CA LEU A 124 4.87 -10.02 4.61
C LEU A 124 4.49 -10.97 3.45
N LEU A 125 5.45 -11.34 2.59
CA LEU A 125 5.19 -12.13 1.39
C LEU A 125 4.71 -13.54 1.77
N LYS A 126 5.47 -14.23 2.63
CA LYS A 126 5.14 -15.57 3.12
C LYS A 126 3.80 -15.61 3.88
N PRO A 127 3.59 -14.79 4.94
CA PRO A 127 2.37 -14.90 5.74
C PRO A 127 1.10 -14.50 4.98
N LEU A 128 1.21 -13.66 3.95
CA LEU A 128 0.05 -13.19 3.19
C LEU A 128 -0.15 -13.92 1.85
N TRP A 129 0.64 -14.95 1.55
CA TRP A 129 0.62 -15.65 0.27
C TRP A 129 -0.76 -16.23 -0.09
N SER A 130 -1.48 -16.77 0.91
CA SER A 130 -2.82 -17.34 0.69
C SER A 130 -3.86 -16.27 0.30
N TYR A 131 -3.77 -15.07 0.86
CA TYR A 131 -4.65 -13.94 0.51
C TYR A 131 -4.34 -13.42 -0.90
N ASP A 132 -3.06 -13.38 -1.26
CA ASP A 132 -2.58 -13.01 -2.59
C ASP A 132 -3.13 -13.96 -3.67
N LEU A 133 -3.00 -15.28 -3.47
CA LEU A 133 -3.57 -16.28 -4.38
C LEU A 133 -5.09 -16.18 -4.47
N GLN A 134 -5.78 -15.92 -3.35
CA GLN A 134 -7.23 -15.74 -3.37
C GLN A 134 -7.64 -14.51 -4.19
N LEU A 135 -6.91 -13.39 -4.08
CA LEU A 135 -7.16 -12.20 -4.91
C LEU A 135 -6.96 -12.51 -6.39
N GLU A 136 -5.92 -13.27 -6.74
CA GLU A 136 -5.65 -13.66 -8.13
C GLU A 136 -6.83 -14.45 -8.72
N GLU A 137 -7.29 -15.48 -8.02
CA GLU A 137 -8.41 -16.33 -8.47
C GLU A 137 -9.74 -15.58 -8.51
N GLN A 138 -10.00 -14.70 -7.54
CA GLN A 138 -11.30 -14.06 -7.40
C GLN A 138 -11.47 -12.82 -8.27
N TRP A 139 -10.38 -12.10 -8.55
CA TRP A 139 -10.39 -10.81 -9.23
C TRP A 139 -9.45 -10.77 -10.43
N ALA A 140 -8.14 -10.97 -10.23
CA ALA A 140 -7.16 -10.65 -11.26
C ALA A 140 -7.39 -11.44 -12.57
N LYS A 141 -7.67 -12.74 -12.48
CA LYS A 141 -7.97 -13.57 -13.65
C LYS A 141 -9.24 -13.15 -14.40
N LYS A 142 -10.26 -12.67 -13.67
CA LYS A 142 -11.54 -12.25 -14.26
C LYS A 142 -11.40 -10.91 -14.98
N GLU A 143 -10.65 -10.00 -14.38
CA GLU A 143 -10.39 -8.67 -14.92
C GLU A 143 -9.23 -8.65 -15.94
N GLY A 144 -8.56 -9.78 -16.17
CA GLY A 144 -7.42 -9.87 -17.09
C GLY A 144 -6.17 -9.13 -16.60
N MET A 145 -5.99 -9.02 -15.28
CA MET A 145 -4.86 -8.34 -14.65
C MET A 145 -3.68 -9.30 -14.44
N LEU A 146 -2.47 -8.79 -14.60
CA LEU A 146 -1.22 -9.49 -14.28
C LEU A 146 -0.61 -8.94 -12.99
N LEU A 147 -0.44 -9.83 -12.01
CA LEU A 147 0.10 -9.52 -10.69
C LEU A 147 1.62 -9.73 -10.67
N ILE A 148 2.37 -8.68 -10.36
CA ILE A 148 3.82 -8.71 -10.12
C ILE A 148 4.04 -8.66 -8.61
N ARG A 149 4.81 -9.60 -8.07
CA ARG A 149 4.99 -9.80 -6.62
C ARG A 149 6.39 -9.46 -6.16
#